data_AF-D2KE08-F1
#
_entry.id   AF-D2KE08-F1
#
_cell.length_a   1.000
_cell.length_b   1.000
_cell.length_c   1.000
_cell.angle_alpha   90.00
_cell.angle_beta   90.00
_cell.angle_gamma   90.00
#
_symmetry.space_group_name_H-M   'P 1'
#
loop_
_entity.id
_entity.type
_entity.pdbx_description
1 polymer ?
#
loop_
_entity_poly.entity_id
_entity_poly.type
_entity_poly.pdbx_seq_one_letter_code
_entity_poly.pdbx_strand_id
1 'polypeptide(L)'
;PPGARMRVGLTALTMAEYFRDVNEQDVLLFIDNIFRFVQAGSEVSALLGRMPSAVGYQPTLSTEMGTLQERITSTKEGSITSIQAVYVPADDLTDPAPATTFAHLDATTVLSRGLAAK
;
A
#
# COMPACT_ATOMS: atom_id res chain seq x y z
N PRO A 1 -5.20 7.21 -15.50
CA PRO A 1 -5.35 5.80 -15.98
C PRO A 1 -4.88 4.82 -14.89
N PRO A 2 -5.36 3.56 -14.88
CA PRO A 2 -5.04 2.60 -13.81
C PRO A 2 -3.55 2.23 -13.75
N GLY A 3 -2.87 2.09 -14.88
CA GLY A 3 -1.42 1.81 -14.89
C GLY A 3 -0.57 2.86 -14.17
N ALA A 4 -0.90 4.15 -14.30
CA ALA A 4 -0.19 5.22 -13.59
C ALA A 4 -0.41 5.14 -12.07
N ARG A 5 -1.65 4.90 -11.63
CA ARG A 5 -1.99 4.73 -10.19
C ARG A 5 -1.31 3.51 -9.58
N MET A 6 -1.16 2.43 -10.34
CA MET A 6 -0.47 1.21 -9.90
C MET A 6 1.05 1.41 -9.75
N ARG A 7 1.66 2.40 -10.43
CA ARG A 7 3.11 2.60 -10.43
C ARG A 7 3.59 3.78 -9.59
N VAL A 8 2.76 4.80 -9.38
CA VAL A 8 3.16 6.04 -8.69
C VAL A 8 3.74 5.79 -7.29
N GLY A 9 3.19 4.83 -6.54
CA GLY A 9 3.72 4.47 -5.21
C GLY A 9 5.14 3.91 -5.28
N LEU A 10 5.46 3.13 -6.31
CA LEU A 10 6.82 2.59 -6.52
C LEU A 10 7.79 3.70 -6.92
N THR A 11 7.35 4.71 -7.68
CA THR A 11 8.17 5.87 -8.04
C THR A 11 8.55 6.69 -6.82
N ALA A 12 7.58 6.99 -5.95
CA ALA A 12 7.85 7.67 -4.68
C ALA A 12 8.79 6.85 -3.79
N LEU A 13 8.59 5.53 -3.75
CA LEU A 13 9.45 4.63 -2.99
C LEU A 13 10.89 4.63 -3.50
N THR A 14 11.11 4.63 -4.82
CA THR A 14 12.46 4.71 -5.38
C THR A 14 13.18 6.01 -5.00
N MET A 15 12.46 7.13 -4.90
CA MET A 15 13.04 8.38 -4.40
C MET A 15 13.37 8.29 -2.90
N ALA A 16 12.49 7.68 -2.10
CA ALA A 16 12.73 7.47 -0.67
C ALA A 16 13.93 6.52 -0.43
N GLU A 17 14.07 5.46 -1.23
CA GLU A 17 15.20 4.55 -1.19
C GLU A 17 16.51 5.25 -1.55
N TYR A 18 16.51 6.20 -2.50
CA TYR A 18 17.71 6.98 -2.77
C TYR A 18 18.16 7.78 -1.53
N PHE A 19 17.23 8.45 -0.84
CA PHE A 19 17.56 9.16 0.39
C PHE A 19 17.99 8.24 1.53
N ARG A 20 17.41 7.03 1.62
CA ARG A 20 17.80 6.01 2.60
C ARG A 20 19.19 5.43 2.32
N ASP A 21 19.43 4.99 1.08
CA ASP A 21 20.58 4.14 0.73
C ASP A 21 21.79 4.94 0.26
N VAL A 22 21.59 6.12 -0.35
CA VAL A 22 22.69 6.95 -0.88
C VAL A 22 23.02 8.12 0.03
N ASN A 23 21.99 8.73 0.63
CA ASN A 23 22.20 9.86 1.54
C ASN A 23 22.22 9.45 3.02
N GLU A 24 21.96 8.17 3.33
CA GLU A 24 22.00 7.62 4.70
C GLU A 24 21.07 8.39 5.67
N GLN A 25 19.85 8.74 5.21
CA GLN A 25 18.91 9.56 5.97
C GLN A 25 17.68 8.78 6.44
N ASP A 26 17.08 9.27 7.52
CA ASP A 26 15.75 8.87 7.95
C ASP A 26 14.69 9.62 7.13
N VAL A 27 13.91 8.86 6.36
CA VAL A 27 12.92 9.37 5.41
C VAL A 27 11.52 9.09 5.94
N LEU A 28 10.67 10.13 5.92
CA LEU A 28 9.24 9.98 6.19
C LEU A 28 8.47 9.91 4.87
N LEU A 29 7.82 8.78 4.61
CA LEU A 29 7.05 8.51 3.40
C LEU A 29 5.55 8.54 3.69
N PHE A 30 4.81 9.42 3.00
CA PHE A 30 3.35 9.47 3.11
C PHE A 30 2.71 8.82 1.88
N ILE A 31 1.88 7.79 2.10
CA ILE A 31 1.12 7.12 1.05
C ILE A 31 -0.38 7.33 1.30
N ASP A 32 -0.99 8.25 0.56
CA ASP A 32 -2.44 8.46 0.55
C ASP A 32 -3.00 8.19 -0.86
N ASN A 33 -3.67 7.07 -1.15
CA ASN A 33 -4.13 6.01 -0.25
C ASN A 33 -3.64 4.65 -0.78
N ILE A 34 -3.17 3.76 0.09
CA ILE A 34 -2.64 2.45 -0.32
C ILE A 34 -3.71 1.57 -1.00
N PHE A 35 -4.98 1.74 -0.63
CA PHE A 35 -6.08 1.04 -1.30
C PHE A 35 -6.19 1.42 -2.79
N ARG A 36 -5.77 2.63 -3.18
CA ARG A 36 -5.78 3.06 -4.60
C ARG A 36 -4.76 2.31 -5.45
N PHE A 37 -3.67 1.85 -4.84
CA PHE A 37 -2.72 0.95 -5.49
C PHE A 37 -3.37 -0.41 -5.79
N VAL A 38 -4.08 -0.98 -4.79
CA VAL A 38 -4.81 -2.25 -4.95
C VAL A 38 -5.90 -2.14 -6.01
N GLN A 39 -6.74 -1.10 -5.92
CA GLN A 39 -7.82 -0.86 -6.88
C GLN A 39 -7.30 -0.75 -8.31
N ALA A 40 -6.21 0.01 -8.51
CA ALA A 40 -5.59 0.15 -9.80
C ALA A 40 -5.01 -1.19 -10.31
N GLY A 41 -4.43 -2.01 -9.43
CA GLY A 41 -3.96 -3.35 -9.76
C GLY A 41 -5.10 -4.28 -10.22
N SER A 42 -6.26 -4.21 -9.56
CA SER A 42 -7.46 -4.96 -9.98
C SER A 42 -7.96 -4.52 -11.35
N GLU A 43 -8.04 -3.21 -11.62
CA GLU A 43 -8.41 -2.67 -12.93
C GLU A 43 -7.44 -3.12 -14.04
N VAL A 44 -6.12 -3.07 -13.79
CA VAL A 44 -5.11 -3.54 -14.74
C VAL A 44 -5.20 -5.06 -14.95
N SER A 45 -5.39 -5.84 -13.88
CA SER A 45 -5.51 -7.30 -13.95
C SER A 45 -6.69 -7.75 -14.79
N ALA A 46 -7.84 -7.06 -14.66
CA ALA A 46 -9.01 -7.30 -15.49
C ALA A 46 -8.75 -7.00 -16.97
N LEU A 47 -8.07 -5.89 -17.28
CA LEU A 47 -7.68 -5.55 -18.66
C LEU A 47 -6.70 -6.55 -19.27
N LEU A 48 -5.87 -7.21 -18.45
CA LEU A 48 -4.96 -8.27 -18.87
C LEU A 48 -5.62 -9.65 -18.99
N GLY A 49 -6.93 -9.76 -18.75
CA GLY A 49 -7.68 -11.02 -18.87
C GLY A 49 -7.32 -12.05 -17.80
N ARG A 50 -6.75 -11.64 -16.67
CA ARG A 50 -6.46 -12.55 -15.55
C ARG A 50 -7.75 -12.93 -14.84
N MET A 51 -7.89 -14.19 -14.44
CA MET A 51 -9.03 -14.61 -13.62
C MET A 51 -9.01 -13.87 -12.27
N PRO A 52 -10.12 -13.25 -11.85
CA PRO A 52 -10.21 -12.57 -10.57
C PRO A 52 -10.15 -13.58 -9.41
N SER A 53 -9.62 -13.13 -8.28
CA SER A 53 -9.56 -13.89 -7.03
C SER A 53 -10.72 -13.50 -6.10
N ALA A 54 -10.57 -13.75 -4.79
CA ALA A 54 -11.53 -13.40 -3.76
C ALA A 54 -11.99 -11.94 -3.89
N VAL A 55 -13.32 -11.74 -3.82
CA VAL A 55 -13.97 -10.42 -3.82
C VAL A 55 -13.69 -9.59 -5.10
N GLY A 56 -13.11 -10.20 -6.15
CA GLY A 56 -12.85 -9.53 -7.44
C GLY A 56 -11.46 -8.87 -7.55
N TYR A 57 -10.58 -9.07 -6.57
CA TYR A 57 -9.21 -8.56 -6.62
C TYR A 57 -8.32 -9.36 -7.58
N GLN A 58 -7.17 -8.79 -7.93
CA GLN A 58 -6.17 -9.49 -8.72
C GLN A 58 -5.59 -10.71 -7.97
N PRO A 59 -5.29 -11.82 -8.65
CA PRO A 59 -4.69 -13.00 -8.01
C PRO A 59 -3.27 -12.72 -7.50
N THR A 60 -2.64 -11.65 -7.97
CA THR A 60 -1.29 -11.20 -7.57
C THR A 60 -1.30 -10.21 -6.41
N LEU A 61 -2.44 -9.99 -5.74
CA LEU A 61 -2.62 -8.96 -4.71
C LEU A 61 -1.54 -9.03 -3.63
N SER A 62 -1.39 -10.20 -3.00
CA SER A 62 -0.44 -10.37 -1.89
C SER A 62 1.01 -10.15 -2.34
N THR A 63 1.38 -10.63 -3.53
CA THR A 63 2.74 -10.47 -4.06
C THR A 63 3.04 -9.02 -4.44
N GLU A 64 2.09 -8.32 -5.06
CA GLU A 64 2.23 -6.91 -5.43
C GLU A 64 2.28 -6.01 -4.19
N MET A 65 1.46 -6.30 -3.17
CA MET A 65 1.50 -5.60 -1.89
C MET A 65 2.85 -5.83 -1.19
N GLY A 66 3.28 -7.08 -1.06
CA GLY A 66 4.57 -7.40 -0.44
C GLY A 66 5.75 -6.75 -1.17
N THR A 67 5.74 -6.71 -2.50
CA THR A 67 6.81 -6.04 -3.27
C THR A 67 6.94 -4.56 -2.94
N LEU A 68 5.84 -3.88 -2.62
CA LEU A 68 5.85 -2.48 -2.23
C LEU A 68 6.17 -2.30 -0.74
N GLN A 69 5.53 -3.08 0.14
CA GLN A 69 5.67 -2.92 1.59
C GLN A 69 7.04 -3.37 2.11
N GLU A 70 7.59 -4.49 1.62
CA GLU A 70 8.88 -5.01 2.11
C GLU A 70 10.07 -4.09 1.80
N ARG A 71 9.92 -3.19 0.81
CA ARG A 71 10.91 -2.17 0.49
C ARG A 71 10.86 -0.97 1.44
N ILE A 72 9.72 -0.76 2.10
CA ILE A 72 9.53 0.24 3.14
C ILE A 72 10.03 -0.37 4.45
N THR A 73 11.33 -0.25 4.69
CA THR A 73 11.95 -0.80 5.88
C THR A 73 13.17 0.02 6.30
N SER A 74 13.63 -0.25 7.52
CA SER A 74 14.88 0.30 8.05
C SER A 74 16.04 -0.59 7.65
N THR A 75 17.11 0.02 7.15
CA THR A 75 18.38 -0.64 6.84
C THR A 75 19.43 -0.23 7.88
N LYS A 76 20.69 -0.65 7.67
CA LYS A 76 21.81 -0.20 8.52
C LYS A 76 22.25 1.24 8.25
N GLU A 77 21.92 1.74 7.06
CA GLU A 77 22.41 2.99 6.50
C GLU A 77 21.38 4.12 6.70
N GLY A 78 20.09 3.79 6.84
CA GLY A 78 19.02 4.74 7.09
C GLY A 78 17.67 4.05 7.28
N SER A 79 16.60 4.83 7.43
CA SER A 79 15.25 4.30 7.60
C SER A 79 14.22 4.93 6.69
N ILE A 80 13.20 4.16 6.31
CA ILE A 80 11.97 4.72 5.73
C ILE A 80 10.85 4.42 6.71
N THR A 81 10.38 5.47 7.38
CA THR A 81 9.14 5.41 8.18
C THR A 81 7.98 5.77 7.26
N SER A 82 6.98 4.91 7.13
CA SER A 82 5.80 5.21 6.30
C SER A 82 4.55 5.46 7.10
N ILE A 83 3.77 6.46 6.67
CA ILE A 83 2.41 6.71 7.14
C ILE A 83 1.48 6.50 5.95
N GLN A 84 0.63 5.48 6.06
CA GLN A 84 -0.20 5.02 4.96
C GLN A 84 -1.67 5.11 5.31
N ALA A 85 -2.45 5.85 4.52
CA ALA A 85 -3.90 5.85 4.65
C ALA A 85 -4.45 4.56 4.03
N VAL A 86 -5.18 3.78 4.82
CA VAL A 86 -5.86 2.55 4.39
C VAL A 86 -7.37 2.83 4.35
N TYR A 87 -7.95 2.86 3.16
CA TYR A 87 -9.41 2.92 3.02
C TYR A 87 -9.99 1.52 3.21
N VAL A 88 -10.93 1.37 4.16
CA VAL A 88 -11.65 0.12 4.41
C VAL A 88 -13.00 0.18 3.68
N PRO A 89 -13.21 -0.63 2.63
CA PRO A 89 -14.47 -0.64 1.92
C PRO A 89 -15.60 -1.17 2.83
N ALA A 90 -16.73 -0.47 2.84
CA ALA A 90 -17.93 -0.85 3.60
C ALA A 90 -17.71 -1.10 5.11
N ASP A 91 -16.66 -0.52 5.70
CA ASP A 91 -16.25 -0.76 7.10
C ASP A 91 -15.95 -2.25 7.42
N ASP A 92 -15.65 -3.06 6.39
CA ASP A 92 -15.31 -4.49 6.52
C ASP A 92 -13.80 -4.73 6.54
N LEU A 93 -13.26 -5.02 7.74
CA LEU A 93 -11.83 -5.34 7.94
C LEU A 93 -11.45 -6.73 7.42
N THR A 94 -12.42 -7.57 7.04
CA THR A 94 -12.17 -8.91 6.50
C THR A 94 -11.97 -8.90 4.99
N ASP A 95 -12.14 -7.75 4.33
CA ASP A 95 -11.84 -7.61 2.92
C ASP A 95 -10.35 -7.92 2.64
N PRO A 96 -10.03 -8.66 1.56
CA PRO A 96 -8.65 -9.03 1.23
C PRO A 96 -7.67 -7.86 1.12
N ALA A 97 -8.11 -6.67 0.70
CA ALA A 97 -7.23 -5.52 0.52
C ALA A 97 -6.70 -4.96 1.87
N PRO A 98 -7.55 -4.57 2.84
CA PRO A 98 -7.08 -4.20 4.17
C PRO A 98 -6.43 -5.37 4.89
N ALA A 99 -6.96 -6.60 4.78
CA ALA A 99 -6.38 -7.77 5.45
C ALA A 99 -4.92 -8.04 5.01
N THR A 100 -4.62 -7.96 3.72
CA THR A 100 -3.23 -8.10 3.22
C THR A 100 -2.36 -6.91 3.60
N THR A 101 -2.90 -5.69 3.62
CA THR A 101 -2.15 -4.50 4.01
C THR A 101 -1.76 -4.54 5.49
N PHE A 102 -2.70 -4.90 6.38
CA PHE A 102 -2.45 -4.94 7.82
C PHE A 102 -1.39 -5.96 8.22
N ALA A 103 -1.21 -7.02 7.45
CA ALA A 103 -0.15 -8.00 7.69
C ALA A 103 1.27 -7.43 7.56
N HIS A 104 1.43 -6.28 6.88
CA HIS A 104 2.72 -5.61 6.69
C HIS A 104 2.90 -4.33 7.52
N LEU A 105 1.90 -3.91 8.32
CA LEU A 105 1.96 -2.68 9.09
C LEU A 105 2.43 -2.95 10.53
N ASP A 106 3.49 -2.25 10.95
CA ASP A 106 4.02 -2.36 12.32
C ASP A 106 3.09 -1.74 13.38
N ALA A 107 2.38 -0.67 13.00
CA ALA A 107 1.43 0.02 13.86
C ALA A 107 0.17 0.39 13.07
N THR A 108 -0.99 0.24 13.70
CA THR A 108 -2.28 0.58 13.10
C THR A 108 -2.98 1.64 13.95
N THR A 109 -3.43 2.72 13.29
CA THR A 109 -4.30 3.73 13.92
C THR A 109 -5.63 3.72 13.19
N VAL A 110 -6.68 3.29 13.88
CA VAL A 110 -8.02 3.16 13.29
C VAL A 110 -8.84 4.42 13.59
N LEU A 111 -9.26 5.11 12.53
CA LEU A 111 -10.17 6.26 12.64
C LEU A 111 -11.62 5.75 12.63
N SER A 112 -12.36 6.00 13.71
CA SER A 112 -13.77 5.60 13.83
C SER A 112 -14.71 6.75 13.55
N ARG A 113 -15.69 6.53 12.65
CA ARG A 113 -16.75 7.50 12.35
C ARG A 113 -17.58 7.86 13.60
N GLY A 114 -17.82 6.89 14.48
CA GLY A 114 -18.59 7.10 15.71
C GLY A 114 -17.89 8.00 16.73
N LEU A 115 -16.55 8.07 16.71
CA LEU A 115 -15.79 9.02 17.53
C LEU A 115 -15.74 10.41 16.90
N ALA A 116 -15.67 10.50 15.57
CA ALA A 116 -15.62 11.77 14.86
C ALA A 116 -16.96 12.53 14.82
N ALA A 117 -18.07 11.82 14.98
CA ALA A 117 -19.42 12.39 15.00
C ALA A 117 -19.91 12.83 16.39
N LYS A 118 -19.06 12.70 17.43
CA LYS A 118 -19.29 13.26 18.77
C LYS A 118 -18.78 14.69 18.85
#